data_AF-A0A2N3TCR5-F1
#
_entry.id   AF-A0A2N3TCR5-F1
#
_cell.length_a   1.000
_cell.length_b   1.000
_cell.length_c   1.000
_cell.angle_alpha   90.00
_cell.angle_beta   90.00
_cell.angle_gamma   90.00
#
_symmetry.space_group_name_H-M   'P 1'
#
loop_
_entity.id
_entity.type
_entity.pdbx_description
1 polymer ?
#
loop_
_entity_poly.entity_id
_entity_poly.type
_entity_poly.pdbx_seq_one_letter_code
_entity_poly.pdbx_strand_id
1 'polypeptide(L)'
;MADPTGIIVKAKIKETALKKFLNTKQKSFDDFDWNTTIKKDYNTEEYRTNKNKKTIAFFAELLYSCNNNSGDIFLFHYNNEKQEFFFSFILNHEYYRYEKSLLTVCRELANYIEPLYDAYAFIVAPGPPDIYNAFSLKQENIKFKASDIIDKNIAQTYLDRFWSFNVKDNFSCEPEAALRKRNYYYKPLKNAYKKLKKEIEEIEKPSKIKKATKDHPYHLFGSFYTYDGFVYENETKIENADPLTFREIGPFFVDKNHVFKYSAINMVEPFDIRNWSKMKFEYRIIEGIDGATFTHLKKQHPREAMYWKDKNYIFSKNYTELKKIEPADVKTFEYLDFAYGKDKNLVYCADQIIDIDPKQYKLNKNGFISDNKNIYHYGNKIDLDANTFEVILYESETNPFFGPFVLADKHGKYSYEYKHDQSTQALAINN
;
A
#
# COMPACT_ATOMS: atom_id res chain seq x y z
N MET A 1 18.36 11.67 6.58
CA MET A 1 17.60 10.52 6.05
C MET A 1 18.55 9.75 5.17
N ALA A 2 18.70 8.43 5.38
CA ALA A 2 19.53 7.62 4.49
C ALA A 2 18.73 7.34 3.22
N ASP A 3 19.36 7.44 2.04
CA ASP A 3 18.73 7.04 0.80
C ASP A 3 18.39 5.55 0.88
N PRO A 4 17.17 5.15 0.52
CA PRO A 4 16.77 3.77 0.72
C PRO A 4 17.66 2.83 -0.12
N THR A 5 18.08 1.68 0.39
CA THR A 5 19.12 0.90 -0.29
C THR A 5 18.68 -0.54 -0.48
N GLY A 6 18.98 -1.11 -1.65
CA GLY A 6 18.53 -2.44 -2.01
C GLY A 6 19.54 -3.28 -2.75
N ILE A 7 19.28 -4.58 -2.88
CA ILE A 7 20.08 -5.50 -3.71
C ILE A 7 19.27 -5.94 -4.92
N ILE A 8 19.86 -5.90 -6.11
CA ILE A 8 19.28 -6.47 -7.33
C ILE A 8 20.20 -7.57 -7.85
N VAL A 9 19.65 -8.75 -8.10
CA VAL A 9 20.37 -9.90 -8.65
C VAL A 9 19.62 -10.47 -9.84
N LYS A 10 20.36 -10.75 -10.92
CA LYS A 10 19.88 -11.58 -12.03
C LYS A 10 20.96 -12.61 -12.38
N ALA A 11 20.55 -13.85 -12.61
CA ALA A 11 21.44 -14.95 -12.93
C ALA A 11 20.78 -15.96 -13.86
N LYS A 12 21.56 -16.71 -14.64
CA LYS A 12 21.10 -17.96 -15.25
C LYS A 12 21.32 -19.13 -14.30
N ILE A 13 20.25 -19.88 -14.06
CA ILE A 13 20.22 -21.01 -13.13
C ILE A 13 19.18 -22.03 -13.58
N LYS A 14 19.59 -23.30 -13.63
CA LYS A 14 18.66 -24.40 -13.94
C LYS A 14 17.59 -24.52 -12.87
N GLU A 15 16.35 -24.85 -13.23
CA GLU A 15 15.26 -24.93 -12.25
C GLU A 15 15.56 -25.96 -11.14
N THR A 16 16.23 -27.07 -11.49
CA THR A 16 16.68 -28.09 -10.53
C THR A 16 17.71 -27.54 -9.56
N ALA A 17 18.63 -26.70 -10.01
CA ALA A 17 19.62 -26.02 -9.17
C ALA A 17 18.96 -24.95 -8.29
N LEU A 18 18.01 -24.18 -8.83
CA LEU A 18 17.23 -23.21 -8.05
C LEU A 18 16.44 -23.90 -6.93
N LYS A 19 15.80 -25.04 -7.21
CA LYS A 19 15.11 -25.84 -6.19
C LYS A 19 16.06 -26.33 -5.10
N LYS A 20 17.29 -26.71 -5.43
CA LYS A 20 18.31 -27.09 -4.43
C LYS A 20 18.71 -25.89 -3.57
N PHE A 21 19.06 -24.78 -4.19
CA PHE A 21 19.39 -23.52 -3.50
C PHE A 21 18.27 -23.07 -2.54
N LEU A 22 17.01 -23.14 -2.98
CA LEU A 22 15.86 -22.78 -2.17
C LEU A 22 15.63 -23.70 -0.96
N ASN A 23 16.19 -24.91 -0.98
CA ASN A 23 16.15 -25.87 0.12
C ASN A 23 17.39 -25.82 1.03
N THR A 24 18.43 -25.07 0.66
CA THR A 24 19.61 -24.85 1.51
C THR A 24 19.20 -24.18 2.82
N LYS A 25 19.84 -24.57 3.93
CA LYS A 25 19.64 -23.91 5.23
C LYS A 25 20.36 -22.57 5.25
N GLN A 26 19.66 -21.54 5.68
CA GLN A 26 20.15 -20.18 5.92
C GLN A 26 19.80 -19.76 7.33
N LYS A 27 20.62 -18.89 7.92
CA LYS A 27 20.30 -18.23 9.18
C LYS A 27 19.09 -17.32 8.99
N SER A 28 18.23 -17.22 10.01
CA SER A 28 17.09 -16.30 9.99
C SER A 28 17.57 -14.85 10.24
N PHE A 29 16.71 -13.86 9.96
CA PHE A 29 16.96 -12.46 10.34
C PHE A 29 17.12 -12.29 11.85
N ASP A 30 16.40 -13.11 12.62
CA ASP A 30 16.35 -13.03 14.07
C ASP A 30 17.66 -13.48 14.73
N ASP A 31 18.54 -14.16 14.00
CA ASP A 31 19.83 -14.70 14.50
C ASP A 31 21.00 -13.71 14.40
N PHE A 32 20.78 -12.52 13.86
CA PHE A 32 21.83 -11.51 13.70
C PHE A 32 21.90 -10.61 14.94
N ASP A 33 23.09 -10.46 15.51
CA ASP A 33 23.30 -9.56 16.65
C ASP A 33 23.11 -8.11 16.20
N TRP A 34 21.94 -7.56 16.50
CA TRP A 34 21.53 -6.21 16.17
C TRP A 34 22.16 -5.16 17.10
N ASN A 35 22.97 -5.56 18.10
CA ASN A 35 23.37 -4.69 19.21
C ASN A 35 24.54 -3.73 18.96
N THR A 36 25.10 -3.59 17.76
CA THR A 36 26.25 -2.68 17.62
C THR A 36 25.91 -1.20 17.46
N THR A 37 24.71 -0.80 17.04
CA THR A 37 24.24 0.58 17.25
C THR A 37 22.72 0.65 17.07
N ILE A 38 22.04 1.37 17.98
CA ILE A 38 20.60 1.71 18.00
C ILE A 38 19.78 0.83 18.96
N LYS A 39 19.88 1.17 20.25
CA LYS A 39 18.77 1.04 21.19
C LYS A 39 17.74 2.13 20.87
N LYS A 40 16.56 1.74 20.40
CA LYS A 40 15.25 2.11 20.97
C LYS A 40 14.14 1.54 20.10
N ASP A 41 13.19 0.92 20.80
CA ASP A 41 11.85 0.56 20.36
C ASP A 41 11.78 -0.49 19.23
N TYR A 42 11.68 -1.76 19.61
CA TYR A 42 10.64 -2.72 19.22
C TYR A 42 11.01 -4.08 19.82
N ASN A 43 10.03 -4.70 20.46
CA ASN A 43 10.16 -5.92 21.27
C ASN A 43 10.37 -7.17 20.38
N THR A 44 11.55 -7.31 19.76
CA THR A 44 11.89 -8.46 18.90
C THR A 44 12.52 -9.64 19.66
N GLU A 45 12.70 -9.56 20.98
CA GLU A 45 13.52 -10.55 21.72
C GLU A 45 12.82 -11.84 22.17
N GLU A 46 11.51 -12.06 21.96
CA GLU A 46 10.93 -13.39 22.23
C GLU A 46 11.03 -14.33 21.01
N TYR A 47 12.27 -14.81 20.87
CA TYR A 47 12.83 -15.88 20.04
C TYR A 47 11.85 -16.78 19.26
N ARG A 48 11.94 -16.70 17.92
CA ARG A 48 11.66 -17.83 17.04
C ARG A 48 12.73 -18.90 17.26
N THR A 49 12.36 -20.03 17.84
CA THR A 49 13.26 -21.11 18.31
C THR A 49 13.92 -21.96 17.21
N ASN A 50 14.03 -21.47 15.96
CA ASN A 50 14.61 -22.25 14.87
C ASN A 50 15.68 -21.47 14.10
N LYS A 51 16.94 -21.66 14.54
CA LYS A 51 18.15 -20.93 14.08
C LYS A 51 18.55 -21.14 12.62
N ASN A 52 17.90 -22.06 11.90
CA ASN A 52 18.22 -22.37 10.51
C ASN A 52 16.95 -22.71 9.74
N LYS A 53 16.57 -21.83 8.82
CA LYS A 53 15.41 -22.01 7.94
C LYS A 53 15.86 -22.27 6.52
N LYS A 54 15.00 -22.88 5.70
CA LYS A 54 15.28 -23.02 4.27
C LYS A 54 15.34 -21.63 3.62
N THR A 55 16.20 -21.42 2.63
CA THR A 55 16.29 -20.16 1.86
C THR A 55 14.92 -19.68 1.35
N ILE A 56 14.03 -20.60 0.95
CA ILE A 56 12.67 -20.26 0.53
C ILE A 56 11.82 -19.65 1.65
N ALA A 57 12.02 -20.07 2.90
CA ALA A 57 11.35 -19.50 4.06
C ALA A 57 11.93 -18.12 4.39
N PHE A 58 13.25 -17.93 4.25
CA PHE A 58 13.90 -16.63 4.36
C PHE A 58 13.31 -15.61 3.37
N PHE A 59 13.17 -15.96 2.09
CA PHE A 59 12.53 -15.08 1.10
C PHE A 59 11.03 -14.87 1.36
N ALA A 60 10.34 -15.85 1.94
CA ALA A 60 8.94 -15.70 2.33
C ALA A 60 8.78 -14.72 3.50
N GLU A 61 9.71 -14.73 4.45
CA GLU A 61 9.78 -13.77 5.56
C GLU A 61 10.08 -12.36 5.06
N LEU A 62 11.04 -12.19 4.15
CA LEU A 62 11.29 -10.91 3.48
C LEU A 62 10.02 -10.33 2.86
N LEU A 63 9.30 -11.16 2.10
CA LEU A 63 8.05 -10.75 1.48
C LEU A 63 6.96 -10.41 2.50
N TYR A 64 6.89 -11.13 3.62
CA TYR A 64 5.97 -10.83 4.72
C TYR A 64 6.30 -9.48 5.35
N SER A 65 7.58 -9.20 5.64
CA SER A 65 8.03 -7.92 6.18
C SER A 65 7.69 -6.75 5.26
N CYS A 66 7.87 -6.88 3.94
CA CYS A 66 7.48 -5.82 2.99
C CYS A 66 5.98 -5.50 2.99
N ASN A 67 5.11 -6.45 3.33
CA ASN A 67 3.67 -6.15 3.41
C ASN A 67 3.30 -5.30 4.63
N ASN A 68 4.14 -5.29 5.66
CA ASN A 68 3.85 -4.61 6.92
C ASN A 68 4.52 -3.23 7.03
N ASN A 69 5.39 -2.87 6.08
CA ASN A 69 6.13 -1.60 6.05
C ASN A 69 5.91 -0.86 4.72
N SER A 70 5.33 0.33 4.79
CA SER A 70 5.11 1.16 3.59
C SER A 70 6.43 1.66 3.01
N GLY A 71 6.72 1.26 1.77
CA GLY A 71 7.92 1.69 1.02
C GLY A 71 8.98 0.59 0.84
N ASP A 72 8.82 -0.56 1.49
CA ASP A 72 9.67 -1.72 1.27
C ASP A 72 9.16 -2.52 0.06
N ILE A 73 10.07 -2.92 -0.83
CA ILE A 73 9.73 -3.61 -2.08
C ILE A 73 10.58 -4.86 -2.20
N PHE A 74 9.93 -6.02 -2.39
CA PHE A 74 10.59 -7.27 -2.74
C PHE A 74 10.04 -7.79 -4.06
N LEU A 75 10.89 -8.45 -4.86
CA LEU A 75 10.52 -9.16 -6.07
C LEU A 75 11.36 -10.45 -6.16
N PHE A 76 10.74 -11.54 -6.60
CA PHE A 76 11.44 -12.80 -6.81
C PHE A 76 10.84 -13.53 -8.01
N HIS A 77 11.42 -13.38 -9.18
CA HIS A 77 10.95 -13.97 -10.42
C HIS A 77 11.87 -15.09 -10.90
N TYR A 78 11.27 -16.10 -11.51
CA TYR A 78 12.00 -17.10 -12.27
C TYR A 78 11.31 -17.36 -13.61
N ASN A 79 12.06 -17.21 -14.70
CA ASN A 79 11.63 -17.52 -16.06
C ASN A 79 12.14 -18.91 -16.43
N ASN A 80 11.22 -19.87 -16.56
CA ASN A 80 11.57 -21.25 -16.87
C ASN A 80 12.04 -21.44 -18.32
N GLU A 81 11.57 -20.65 -19.28
CA GLU A 81 12.02 -20.79 -20.68
C GLU A 81 13.47 -20.32 -20.83
N LYS A 82 13.80 -19.18 -20.20
CA LYS A 82 15.15 -18.60 -20.26
C LYS A 82 16.10 -19.14 -19.20
N GLN A 83 15.60 -19.97 -18.27
CA GLN A 83 16.31 -20.41 -17.06
C GLN A 83 16.95 -19.22 -16.32
N GLU A 84 16.23 -18.11 -16.26
CA GLU A 84 16.70 -16.85 -15.67
C GLU A 84 16.01 -16.61 -14.33
N PHE A 85 16.81 -16.37 -13.32
CA PHE A 85 16.41 -15.95 -11.99
C PHE A 85 16.62 -14.46 -11.81
N PHE A 86 15.68 -13.81 -11.11
CA PHE A 86 15.77 -12.41 -10.73
C PHE A 86 15.19 -12.24 -9.34
N PHE A 87 15.91 -11.59 -8.43
CA PHE A 87 15.30 -11.05 -7.23
C PHE A 87 15.81 -9.65 -6.96
N SER A 88 14.95 -8.85 -6.33
CA SER A 88 15.29 -7.51 -5.89
C SER A 88 14.64 -7.24 -4.56
N PHE A 89 15.30 -6.45 -3.73
CA PHE A 89 14.80 -6.01 -2.45
C PHE A 89 15.27 -4.59 -2.18
N ILE A 90 14.35 -3.65 -1.89
CA ILE A 90 14.63 -2.28 -1.48
C ILE A 90 13.90 -2.00 -0.18
N LEU A 91 14.58 -1.39 0.78
CA LEU A 91 13.99 -1.00 2.06
C LEU A 91 13.97 0.51 2.20
N ASN A 92 12.84 1.04 2.70
CA ASN A 92 12.66 2.46 3.01
C ASN A 92 13.30 2.89 4.34
N HIS A 93 13.94 1.96 5.07
CA HIS A 93 14.46 2.19 6.43
C HIS A 93 15.84 1.51 6.67
N GLU A 94 16.67 2.16 7.48
CA GLU A 94 18.00 1.77 8.01
C GLU A 94 18.89 0.80 7.18
N TYR A 95 19.74 1.43 6.37
CA TYR A 95 20.81 0.91 5.48
C TYR A 95 21.52 -0.39 5.90
N TYR A 96 21.98 -0.49 7.15
CA TYR A 96 22.99 -1.50 7.53
C TYR A 96 22.40 -2.86 7.90
N ARG A 97 21.07 -2.96 8.02
CA ARG A 97 20.47 -4.09 8.71
C ARG A 97 20.50 -5.40 7.91
N TYR A 98 20.40 -5.34 6.59
CA TYR A 98 20.12 -6.55 5.78
C TYR A 98 21.16 -6.89 4.72
N GLU A 99 22.12 -5.98 4.46
CA GLU A 99 23.15 -6.18 3.44
C GLU A 99 23.94 -7.47 3.67
N LYS A 100 24.42 -7.71 4.89
CA LYS A 100 25.24 -8.89 5.22
C LYS A 100 24.48 -10.21 5.04
N SER A 101 23.19 -10.24 5.39
CA SER A 101 22.32 -11.40 5.20
C SER A 101 22.10 -11.68 3.72
N LEU A 102 21.80 -10.63 2.94
CA LEU A 102 21.59 -10.76 1.50
C LEU A 102 22.86 -11.16 0.76
N LEU A 103 24.02 -10.60 1.13
CA LEU A 103 25.32 -11.01 0.59
C LEU A 103 25.64 -12.48 0.92
N THR A 104 25.24 -12.98 2.09
CA THR A 104 25.39 -14.41 2.44
C THR A 104 24.54 -15.29 1.53
N VAL A 105 23.29 -14.88 1.26
CA VAL A 105 22.42 -15.57 0.29
C VAL A 105 23.01 -15.52 -1.11
N CYS A 106 23.60 -14.39 -1.53
CA CYS A 106 24.30 -14.28 -2.80
C CYS A 106 25.52 -15.21 -2.90
N ARG A 107 26.28 -15.40 -1.81
CA ARG A 107 27.44 -16.32 -1.78
C ARG A 107 26.98 -17.75 -2.02
N GLU A 108 25.92 -18.14 -1.34
CA GLU A 108 25.34 -19.47 -1.49
C GLU A 108 24.72 -19.67 -2.87
N LEU A 109 24.06 -18.64 -3.42
CA LEU A 109 23.52 -18.66 -4.77
C LEU A 109 24.61 -18.92 -5.82
N ALA A 110 25.79 -18.33 -5.65
CA ALA A 110 26.89 -18.43 -6.60
C ALA A 110 27.30 -19.88 -6.93
N ASN A 111 27.10 -20.82 -5.99
CA ASN A 111 27.36 -22.25 -6.19
C ASN A 111 26.39 -22.95 -7.15
N TYR A 112 25.31 -22.28 -7.57
CA TYR A 112 24.25 -22.85 -8.40
C TYR A 112 24.10 -22.14 -9.76
N ILE A 113 24.81 -21.03 -9.98
CA ILE A 113 24.77 -20.24 -11.21
C ILE A 113 25.50 -20.99 -12.33
N GLU A 114 25.02 -20.87 -13.57
CA GLU A 114 25.71 -21.46 -14.71
C GLU A 114 27.15 -20.91 -14.85
N PRO A 115 28.19 -21.76 -14.98
CA PRO A 115 29.59 -21.34 -14.86
C PRO A 115 30.04 -20.25 -15.86
N LEU A 116 29.42 -20.22 -17.04
CA LEU A 116 29.72 -19.28 -18.12
C LEU A 116 28.87 -18.00 -18.07
N TYR A 117 28.00 -17.86 -17.07
CA TYR A 117 27.15 -16.68 -16.93
C TYR A 117 27.73 -15.73 -15.89
N ASP A 118 28.10 -14.53 -16.33
CA ASP A 118 28.45 -13.45 -15.42
C ASP A 118 27.17 -12.92 -14.76
N ALA A 119 26.85 -13.43 -13.57
CA ALA A 119 25.79 -12.89 -12.74
C ALA A 119 26.32 -11.73 -11.89
N TYR A 120 25.48 -10.70 -11.73
CA TYR A 120 25.83 -9.52 -10.96
C TYR A 120 24.83 -9.30 -9.84
N ALA A 121 25.33 -8.83 -8.69
CA ALA A 121 24.53 -8.26 -7.63
C ALA A 121 24.88 -6.78 -7.50
N PHE A 122 23.85 -5.92 -7.49
CA PHE A 122 24.00 -4.46 -7.40
C PHE A 122 23.39 -3.97 -6.10
N ILE A 123 24.09 -3.06 -5.41
CA ILE A 123 23.53 -2.27 -4.31
C ILE A 123 23.07 -0.94 -4.91
N VAL A 124 21.78 -0.63 -4.78
CA VAL A 124 21.14 0.51 -5.47
C VAL A 124 20.44 1.45 -4.50
N ALA A 125 20.41 2.75 -4.84
CA ALA A 125 19.49 3.75 -4.28
C ALA A 125 18.13 3.70 -5.01
N PRO A 126 17.04 4.27 -4.46
CA PRO A 126 15.71 4.21 -5.05
C PRO A 126 15.28 5.59 -5.58
N GLY A 127 16.08 6.63 -5.35
CA GLY A 127 15.97 7.96 -5.94
C GLY A 127 16.48 7.90 -7.37
N PRO A 128 17.32 8.84 -7.85
CA PRO A 128 18.03 8.58 -9.09
C PRO A 128 18.73 7.22 -8.94
N PRO A 129 18.61 6.32 -9.94
CA PRO A 129 18.99 4.91 -9.79
C PRO A 129 20.51 4.75 -9.78
N ASP A 130 21.14 5.19 -8.69
CA ASP A 130 22.57 5.17 -8.48
C ASP A 130 22.99 3.80 -7.92
N ILE A 131 24.13 3.30 -8.43
CA ILE A 131 24.73 2.04 -8.00
C ILE A 131 25.85 2.36 -7.02
N TYR A 132 25.65 2.03 -5.76
CA TYR A 132 26.66 2.22 -4.72
C TYR A 132 27.79 1.20 -4.82
N ASN A 133 27.43 -0.08 -4.90
CA ASN A 133 28.37 -1.19 -4.95
C ASN A 133 27.89 -2.24 -5.93
N ALA A 134 28.83 -3.03 -6.42
CA ALA A 134 28.47 -4.16 -7.23
C ALA A 134 29.40 -5.35 -7.05
N PHE A 135 28.87 -6.52 -7.35
CA PHE A 135 29.54 -7.79 -7.11
C PHE A 135 29.34 -8.70 -8.32
N SER A 136 30.41 -9.31 -8.80
CA SER A 136 30.28 -10.44 -9.72
C SER A 136 30.14 -11.73 -8.94
N LEU A 137 29.11 -12.49 -9.26
CA LEU A 137 28.83 -13.82 -8.71
C LEU A 137 29.36 -14.84 -9.71
N LYS A 138 30.42 -15.57 -9.34
CA LYS A 138 30.92 -16.75 -10.07
C LYS A 138 30.94 -17.94 -9.13
N GLN A 139 30.93 -19.14 -9.68
CA GLN A 139 31.01 -20.37 -8.88
C GLN A 139 32.16 -20.28 -7.86
N GLU A 140 31.85 -20.54 -6.59
CA GLU A 140 32.76 -20.48 -5.43
C GLU A 140 33.41 -19.11 -5.14
N ASN A 141 33.02 -18.02 -5.83
CA ASN A 141 33.63 -16.70 -5.64
C ASN A 141 32.65 -15.53 -5.85
N ILE A 142 32.53 -14.69 -4.82
CA ILE A 142 32.04 -13.31 -4.99
C ILE A 142 33.25 -12.39 -5.06
N LYS A 143 33.37 -11.61 -6.13
CA LYS A 143 34.37 -10.54 -6.23
C LYS A 143 33.66 -9.19 -6.21
N PHE A 144 34.10 -8.31 -5.31
CA PHE A 144 33.72 -6.91 -5.31
C PHE A 144 34.18 -6.27 -6.64
N LYS A 145 33.30 -5.48 -7.24
CA LYS A 145 33.60 -4.63 -8.38
C LYS A 145 33.12 -3.23 -8.06
N ALA A 146 34.00 -2.25 -8.22
CA ALA A 146 33.59 -0.85 -8.18
C ALA A 146 32.55 -0.58 -9.28
N SER A 147 31.57 0.28 -9.00
CA SER A 147 30.39 0.48 -9.85
C SER A 147 30.71 1.05 -11.23
N ASP A 148 31.82 1.79 -11.35
CA ASP A 148 32.40 2.35 -12.57
C ASP A 148 32.95 1.30 -13.54
N ILE A 149 33.19 0.07 -13.08
CA ILE A 149 33.72 -1.04 -13.89
C ILE A 149 32.60 -1.85 -14.56
N ILE A 150 31.34 -1.63 -14.19
CA ILE A 150 30.20 -2.37 -14.75
C ILE A 150 29.63 -1.60 -15.92
N ASP A 151 29.38 -2.32 -17.01
CA ASP A 151 28.62 -1.82 -18.14
C ASP A 151 27.28 -1.23 -17.66
N LYS A 152 27.13 0.08 -17.88
CA LYS A 152 25.94 0.85 -17.51
C LYS A 152 24.66 0.25 -18.10
N ASN A 153 24.74 -0.38 -19.27
CA ASN A 153 23.58 -1.01 -19.92
C ASN A 153 23.08 -2.24 -19.13
N ILE A 154 23.98 -2.99 -18.50
CA ILE A 154 23.62 -4.15 -17.67
C ILE A 154 22.84 -3.67 -16.46
N ALA A 155 23.34 -2.65 -15.77
CA ALA A 155 22.68 -2.10 -14.60
C ALA A 155 21.33 -1.49 -14.93
N GLN A 156 21.24 -0.69 -16.01
CA GLN A 156 19.98 -0.11 -16.46
C GLN A 156 18.93 -1.18 -16.76
N THR A 157 19.32 -2.28 -17.40
CA THR A 157 18.41 -3.42 -17.67
C THR A 157 17.82 -4.01 -16.38
N TYR A 158 18.60 -4.07 -15.30
CA TYR A 158 18.16 -4.64 -14.03
C TYR A 158 17.22 -3.67 -13.30
N LEU A 159 17.54 -2.38 -13.36
CA LEU A 159 16.71 -1.30 -12.83
C LEU A 159 15.37 -1.21 -13.57
N ASP A 160 15.36 -1.23 -14.90
CA ASP A 160 14.13 -1.23 -15.70
C ASP A 160 13.24 -2.43 -15.36
N ARG A 161 13.84 -3.60 -15.18
CA ARG A 161 13.11 -4.80 -14.77
C ARG A 161 12.55 -4.67 -13.35
N PHE A 162 13.33 -4.10 -12.43
CA PHE A 162 12.83 -3.79 -11.09
C PHE A 162 11.63 -2.85 -11.19
N TRP A 163 11.75 -1.71 -11.86
CA TRP A 163 10.69 -0.70 -12.00
C TRP A 163 9.53 -1.11 -12.93
N SER A 164 9.59 -2.27 -13.60
CA SER A 164 8.55 -2.74 -14.52
C SER A 164 7.16 -2.96 -13.90
N PHE A 165 7.04 -2.97 -12.57
CA PHE A 165 5.74 -2.97 -11.89
C PHE A 165 5.13 -1.57 -11.74
N ASN A 166 5.93 -0.51 -11.88
CA ASN A 166 5.52 0.88 -11.69
C ASN A 166 4.91 1.43 -12.98
N VAL A 167 3.67 1.01 -13.27
CA VAL A 167 2.93 1.50 -14.44
C VAL A 167 1.99 2.61 -13.98
N LYS A 168 2.51 3.84 -13.96
CA LYS A 168 1.81 5.12 -13.77
C LYS A 168 1.10 5.32 -12.42
N ASP A 169 1.58 6.32 -11.68
CA ASP A 169 0.92 7.04 -10.58
C ASP A 169 0.70 6.33 -9.25
N ASN A 170 1.56 5.37 -8.85
CA ASN A 170 1.66 5.04 -7.44
C ASN A 170 3.00 4.37 -7.09
N PHE A 171 3.76 5.01 -6.20
CA PHE A 171 4.93 4.41 -5.51
C PHE A 171 4.53 3.25 -4.56
N SER A 172 3.31 2.73 -4.64
CA SER A 172 2.78 1.65 -3.81
C SER A 172 2.86 0.32 -4.55
N CYS A 173 4.01 -0.34 -4.47
CA CYS A 173 4.11 -1.73 -4.89
C CYS A 173 3.45 -2.61 -3.81
N GLU A 174 2.11 -2.72 -3.80
CA GLU A 174 1.40 -3.62 -2.87
C GLU A 174 1.86 -5.07 -3.11
N PRO A 175 2.63 -5.71 -2.20
CA PRO A 175 3.21 -7.02 -2.49
C PRO A 175 2.13 -8.10 -2.68
N GLU A 176 0.97 -7.96 -2.04
CA GLU A 176 -0.21 -8.81 -2.31
C GLU A 176 -0.74 -8.70 -3.74
N ALA A 177 -0.78 -7.50 -4.33
CA ALA A 177 -1.20 -7.32 -5.72
C ALA A 177 -0.15 -7.91 -6.68
N ALA A 178 1.13 -7.71 -6.39
CA ALA A 178 2.24 -8.26 -7.16
C ALA A 178 2.25 -9.81 -7.14
N LEU A 179 1.93 -10.42 -6.01
CA LEU A 179 1.77 -11.88 -5.88
C LEU A 179 0.69 -12.48 -6.77
N ARG A 180 -0.33 -11.70 -7.16
CA ARG A 180 -1.41 -12.17 -8.08
C ARG A 180 -0.97 -12.16 -9.55
N LYS A 181 0.05 -11.38 -9.90
CA LYS A 181 0.60 -11.36 -11.26
C LYS A 181 1.34 -12.66 -11.55
N ARG A 182 1.08 -13.26 -12.73
CA ARG A 182 1.68 -14.54 -13.13
C ARG A 182 3.21 -14.45 -13.22
N ASN A 183 3.73 -13.29 -13.60
CA ASN A 183 5.13 -13.12 -13.97
C ASN A 183 5.97 -12.35 -12.95
N TYR A 184 5.52 -12.15 -11.70
CA TYR A 184 6.31 -11.42 -10.71
C TYR A 184 6.93 -12.32 -9.64
N TYR A 185 6.31 -13.46 -9.36
CA TYR A 185 6.74 -14.33 -8.28
C TYR A 185 6.82 -15.81 -8.66
N TYR A 186 7.94 -16.45 -8.30
CA TYR A 186 8.12 -17.90 -8.49
C TYR A 186 7.11 -18.70 -7.64
N LYS A 187 6.43 -19.68 -8.26
CA LYS A 187 5.31 -20.41 -7.64
C LYS A 187 5.66 -21.08 -6.30
N PRO A 188 6.79 -21.79 -6.14
CA PRO A 188 7.21 -22.33 -4.84
C PRO A 188 7.30 -21.28 -3.74
N LEU A 189 7.82 -20.08 -4.04
CA LEU A 189 7.90 -19.01 -3.05
C LEU A 189 6.51 -18.48 -2.67
N LYS A 190 5.59 -18.31 -3.64
CA LYS A 190 4.19 -17.96 -3.35
C LYS A 190 3.54 -18.96 -2.37
N ASN A 191 3.81 -20.25 -2.55
CA ASN A 191 3.28 -21.29 -1.68
C ASN A 191 3.90 -21.25 -0.28
N ALA A 192 5.22 -21.06 -0.18
CA ALA A 192 5.91 -20.90 1.09
C ALA A 192 5.39 -19.69 1.87
N TYR A 193 5.21 -18.55 1.19
CA TYR A 193 4.62 -17.34 1.76
C TYR A 193 3.19 -17.58 2.28
N LYS A 194 2.32 -18.23 1.50
CA LYS A 194 0.96 -18.56 1.95
C LYS A 194 0.96 -19.43 3.21
N LYS A 195 1.86 -20.42 3.27
CA LYS A 195 2.01 -21.28 4.45
C LYS A 195 2.49 -20.48 5.66
N LEU A 196 3.50 -19.63 5.48
CA LEU A 196 4.02 -18.75 6.53
C LEU A 196 2.93 -17.81 7.04
N LYS A 197 2.19 -17.12 6.16
CA LYS A 197 1.09 -16.23 6.55
C LYS A 197 0.04 -16.98 7.37
N LYS A 198 -0.33 -18.19 6.95
CA LYS A 198 -1.26 -19.04 7.69
C LYS A 198 -0.74 -19.38 9.09
N GLU A 199 0.51 -19.80 9.19
CA GLU A 199 1.17 -20.13 10.46
C GLU A 199 1.24 -18.93 11.39
N ILE A 200 1.60 -17.75 10.88
CA ILE A 200 1.66 -16.52 11.66
C ILE A 200 0.27 -16.11 12.14
N GLU A 201 -0.72 -15.99 11.24
CA GLU A 201 -2.04 -15.45 11.58
C GLU A 201 -2.90 -16.42 12.41
N GLU A 202 -2.81 -17.74 12.15
CA GLU A 202 -3.69 -18.72 12.80
C GLU A 202 -3.06 -19.40 14.03
N ILE A 203 -1.72 -19.34 14.18
CA ILE A 203 -1.02 -20.07 15.25
C ILE A 203 -0.18 -19.12 16.09
N GLU A 204 0.76 -18.40 15.47
CA GLU A 204 1.74 -17.57 16.20
C GLU A 204 1.07 -16.38 16.88
N LYS A 205 0.32 -15.56 16.11
CA LYS A 205 -0.34 -14.34 16.60
C LYS A 205 -1.35 -14.65 17.72
N PRO A 206 -2.29 -15.62 17.60
CA PRO A 206 -3.20 -15.95 18.70
C PRO A 206 -2.46 -16.43 19.96
N SER A 207 -1.39 -17.23 19.80
CA SER A 207 -0.59 -17.73 20.91
C SER A 207 0.15 -16.60 21.63
N LYS A 208 0.72 -15.65 20.88
CA LYS A 208 1.42 -14.48 21.43
C LYS A 208 0.46 -13.53 22.15
N ILE A 209 -0.69 -13.22 21.53
CA ILE A 209 -1.73 -12.40 22.17
C ILE A 209 -2.19 -13.03 23.49
N LYS A 210 -2.38 -14.36 23.52
CA LYS A 210 -2.78 -15.07 24.75
C LYS A 210 -1.73 -15.01 25.87
N LYS A 211 -0.45 -14.90 25.53
CA LYS A 211 0.66 -14.83 26.51
C LYS A 211 1.02 -13.39 26.90
N ALA A 212 0.51 -12.40 26.18
CA ALA A 212 0.88 -11.01 26.38
C ALA A 212 0.40 -10.50 27.74
N THR A 213 1.33 -9.89 28.48
CA THR A 213 1.10 -9.32 29.81
C THR A 213 1.45 -7.83 29.80
N LYS A 214 1.04 -7.07 30.81
CA LYS A 214 1.37 -5.64 30.89
C LYS A 214 2.89 -5.38 30.83
N ASP A 215 3.69 -6.23 31.47
CA ASP A 215 5.15 -6.11 31.47
C ASP A 215 5.77 -6.54 30.13
N HIS A 216 5.10 -7.45 29.40
CA HIS A 216 5.52 -7.96 28.11
C HIS A 216 4.36 -7.89 27.10
N PRO A 217 4.01 -6.68 26.63
CA PRO A 217 2.88 -6.50 25.74
C PRO A 217 3.21 -6.98 24.33
N TYR A 218 2.20 -7.50 23.62
CA TYR A 218 2.33 -7.85 22.22
C TYR A 218 1.97 -6.65 21.34
N HIS A 219 2.92 -6.20 20.51
CA HIS A 219 2.69 -5.13 19.54
C HIS A 219 1.78 -5.64 18.41
N LEU A 220 0.72 -4.88 18.11
CA LEU A 220 -0.22 -5.21 17.04
C LEU A 220 0.20 -4.53 15.73
N PHE A 221 0.22 -3.20 15.72
CA PHE A 221 0.66 -2.34 14.62
C PHE A 221 0.66 -0.89 15.10
N GLY A 222 1.42 -0.01 14.45
CA GLY A 222 1.47 1.42 14.82
C GLY A 222 1.76 1.64 16.31
N SER A 223 0.95 2.45 16.97
CA SER A 223 0.95 2.70 18.42
C SER A 223 0.17 1.67 19.24
N PHE A 224 -0.44 0.66 18.60
CA PHE A 224 -1.33 -0.30 19.23
C PHE A 224 -0.62 -1.55 19.72
N TYR A 225 -0.96 -1.95 20.93
CA TYR A 225 -0.49 -3.18 21.55
C TYR A 225 -1.62 -3.86 22.32
N THR A 226 -1.39 -5.10 22.73
CA THR A 226 -2.35 -5.88 23.50
C THR A 226 -1.65 -6.61 24.64
N TYR A 227 -2.37 -6.72 25.76
CA TYR A 227 -2.07 -7.58 26.89
C TYR A 227 -3.36 -7.86 27.63
N ASP A 228 -3.40 -8.97 28.37
CA ASP A 228 -4.55 -9.39 29.19
C ASP A 228 -5.89 -9.42 28.41
N GLY A 229 -5.82 -9.63 27.08
CA GLY A 229 -6.98 -9.71 26.20
C GLY A 229 -7.57 -8.36 25.74
N PHE A 230 -6.94 -7.24 26.06
CA PHE A 230 -7.41 -5.90 25.68
C PHE A 230 -6.48 -5.22 24.70
N VAL A 231 -7.01 -4.28 23.91
CA VAL A 231 -6.24 -3.43 23.00
C VAL A 231 -5.97 -2.09 23.68
N TYR A 232 -4.78 -1.56 23.48
CA TYR A 232 -4.35 -0.29 24.01
C TYR A 232 -3.63 0.55 22.95
N GLU A 233 -3.75 1.86 23.07
CA GLU A 233 -2.92 2.84 22.38
C GLU A 233 -2.40 3.86 23.40
N ASN A 234 -1.08 4.08 23.48
CA ASN A 234 -0.49 5.06 24.41
C ASN A 234 -1.05 4.96 25.84
N GLU A 235 -1.19 3.73 26.36
CA GLU A 235 -1.75 3.38 27.69
C GLU A 235 -3.27 3.52 27.81
N THR A 236 -3.94 4.03 26.79
CA THR A 236 -5.40 4.15 26.75
C THR A 236 -6.00 2.85 26.26
N LYS A 237 -6.84 2.23 27.09
CA LYS A 237 -7.58 1.02 26.74
C LYS A 237 -8.68 1.34 25.73
N ILE A 238 -8.78 0.52 24.69
CA ILE A 238 -9.87 0.57 23.71
C ILE A 238 -10.93 -0.44 24.14
N GLU A 239 -12.03 0.05 24.71
CA GLU A 239 -13.09 -0.80 25.23
C GLU A 239 -13.73 -1.66 24.12
N ASN A 240 -13.98 -2.93 24.44
CA ASN A 240 -14.61 -3.93 23.56
C ASN A 240 -13.87 -4.28 22.25
N ALA A 241 -12.62 -3.83 22.09
CA ALA A 241 -11.80 -4.20 20.94
C ALA A 241 -11.31 -5.66 21.02
N ASP A 242 -11.45 -6.41 19.92
CA ASP A 242 -10.92 -7.77 19.78
C ASP A 242 -9.47 -7.72 19.25
N PRO A 243 -8.44 -8.00 20.08
CA PRO A 243 -7.04 -7.82 19.68
C PRO A 243 -6.60 -8.72 18.52
N LEU A 244 -7.28 -9.85 18.31
CA LEU A 244 -6.92 -10.79 17.25
C LEU A 244 -7.28 -10.24 15.87
N THR A 245 -8.43 -9.58 15.75
CA THR A 245 -8.99 -9.09 14.49
C THR A 245 -8.92 -7.57 14.32
N PHE A 246 -8.39 -6.86 15.32
CA PHE A 246 -8.12 -5.43 15.28
C PHE A 246 -7.19 -5.06 14.11
N ARG A 247 -7.59 -4.06 13.32
CA ARG A 247 -6.91 -3.60 12.10
C ARG A 247 -7.29 -2.16 11.74
N GLU A 248 -6.51 -1.53 10.88
CA GLU A 248 -6.76 -0.20 10.33
C GLU A 248 -7.45 -0.29 8.96
N ILE A 249 -8.49 0.52 8.73
CA ILE A 249 -9.16 0.68 7.44
C ILE A 249 -9.37 2.17 7.17
N GLY A 250 -8.41 2.76 6.46
CA GLY A 250 -8.39 4.21 6.21
C GLY A 250 -8.30 4.97 7.54
N PRO A 251 -9.19 5.92 7.84
CA PRO A 251 -9.18 6.66 9.09
C PRO A 251 -9.88 5.92 10.25
N PHE A 252 -10.29 4.66 10.08
CA PHE A 252 -11.02 3.89 11.09
C PHE A 252 -10.19 2.73 11.62
N PHE A 253 -10.45 2.36 12.87
CA PHE A 253 -9.99 1.09 13.43
C PHE A 253 -11.15 0.13 13.50
N VAL A 254 -10.89 -1.15 13.27
CA VAL A 254 -11.94 -2.13 13.01
C VAL A 254 -11.52 -3.47 13.59
N ASP A 255 -12.45 -4.18 14.20
CA ASP A 255 -12.28 -5.60 14.50
C ASP A 255 -13.44 -6.42 13.90
N LYS A 256 -13.56 -7.71 14.22
CA LYS A 256 -14.64 -8.55 13.68
C LYS A 256 -16.04 -8.14 14.16
N ASN A 257 -16.14 -7.45 15.28
CA ASN A 257 -17.37 -7.06 15.96
C ASN A 257 -17.72 -5.59 15.71
N HIS A 258 -16.74 -4.69 15.69
CA HIS A 258 -16.95 -3.25 15.77
C HIS A 258 -16.12 -2.45 14.77
N VAL A 259 -16.62 -1.26 14.43
CA VAL A 259 -15.87 -0.17 13.79
C VAL A 259 -15.73 0.95 14.82
N PHE A 260 -14.54 1.50 14.97
CA PHE A 260 -14.20 2.53 15.94
C PHE A 260 -13.88 3.86 15.24
N LYS A 261 -14.48 4.94 15.73
CA LYS A 261 -13.99 6.30 15.51
C LYS A 261 -13.15 6.75 16.71
N TYR A 262 -12.23 7.67 16.47
CA TYR A 262 -11.40 8.23 17.53
C TYR A 262 -11.41 9.76 17.49
N SER A 263 -11.26 10.37 18.67
CA SER A 263 -11.12 11.82 18.84
C SER A 263 -10.01 12.12 19.84
N ALA A 264 -9.26 13.18 19.60
CA ALA A 264 -8.22 13.63 20.52
C ALA A 264 -8.85 14.13 21.82
N ILE A 265 -8.41 13.60 22.96
CA ILE A 265 -8.85 14.01 24.30
C ILE A 265 -8.05 15.23 24.77
N ASN A 266 -6.77 15.31 24.38
CA ASN A 266 -5.91 16.45 24.65
C ASN A 266 -5.44 17.06 23.32
N MET A 267 -5.79 18.32 23.08
CA MET A 267 -5.13 19.12 22.04
C MET A 267 -3.93 19.82 22.68
N VAL A 268 -2.74 19.51 22.18
CA VAL A 268 -1.54 20.29 22.51
C VAL A 268 -1.53 21.48 21.58
N GLU A 269 -1.72 22.69 22.11
CA GLU A 269 -1.62 23.92 21.32
C GLU A 269 -0.20 24.52 21.35
N PRO A 270 0.29 25.03 20.19
CA PRO A 270 -0.33 24.98 18.87
C PRO A 270 -0.36 23.55 18.32
N PHE A 271 -1.38 23.22 17.51
CA PHE A 271 -1.45 21.90 16.86
C PHE A 271 -0.17 21.67 16.05
N ASP A 272 0.64 20.74 16.53
CA ASP A 272 1.88 20.35 15.92
C ASP A 272 1.85 18.83 15.75
N ILE A 273 1.79 18.37 14.50
CA ILE A 273 1.78 16.95 14.14
C ILE A 273 2.97 16.19 14.76
N ARG A 274 4.09 16.86 15.07
CA ARG A 274 5.24 16.25 15.76
C ARG A 274 4.91 15.81 17.19
N ASN A 275 3.81 16.30 17.77
CA ASN A 275 3.31 15.89 19.08
C ASN A 275 2.22 14.81 19.00
N TRP A 276 1.91 14.23 17.83
CA TRP A 276 0.91 13.15 17.69
C TRP A 276 1.14 11.99 18.66
N SER A 277 2.41 11.60 18.87
CA SER A 277 2.78 10.55 19.83
C SER A 277 2.51 10.88 21.30
N LYS A 278 2.25 12.15 21.62
CA LYS A 278 1.88 12.63 22.96
C LYS A 278 0.37 12.85 23.09
N MET A 279 -0.39 12.70 22.00
CA MET A 279 -1.85 12.80 22.02
C MET A 279 -2.45 11.51 22.58
N LYS A 280 -3.51 11.69 23.34
CA LYS A 280 -4.39 10.65 23.85
C LYS A 280 -5.69 10.72 23.07
N PHE A 281 -6.17 9.57 22.65
CA PHE A 281 -7.38 9.45 21.87
C PHE A 281 -8.42 8.67 22.65
N GLU A 282 -9.67 9.11 22.57
CA GLU A 282 -10.81 8.30 22.98
C GLU A 282 -11.31 7.53 21.77
N TYR A 283 -11.75 6.30 22.01
CA TYR A 283 -12.26 5.40 20.99
C TYR A 283 -13.71 5.10 21.26
N ARG A 284 -14.55 5.22 20.23
CA ARG A 284 -16.00 4.99 20.33
C ARG A 284 -16.47 4.09 19.20
N ILE A 285 -17.33 3.15 19.54
CA ILE A 285 -17.97 2.25 18.58
C ILE A 285 -18.93 3.06 17.70
N ILE A 286 -18.91 2.79 16.40
CA ILE A 286 -19.91 3.25 15.45
C ILE A 286 -20.94 2.13 15.31
N GLU A 287 -22.10 2.33 15.93
CA GLU A 287 -23.17 1.33 15.97
C GLU A 287 -23.74 1.03 14.58
N GLY A 288 -24.21 -0.22 14.40
CA GLY A 288 -24.92 -0.64 13.20
C GLY A 288 -24.03 -0.96 11.98
N ILE A 289 -22.70 -1.02 12.14
CA ILE A 289 -21.76 -1.40 11.10
C ILE A 289 -21.16 -2.78 11.38
N ASP A 290 -21.18 -3.67 10.37
CA ASP A 290 -20.58 -5.00 10.49
C ASP A 290 -19.05 -4.95 10.36
N GLY A 291 -18.35 -4.97 11.50
CA GLY A 291 -16.88 -4.90 11.56
C GLY A 291 -16.17 -6.01 10.77
N ALA A 292 -16.73 -7.22 10.70
CA ALA A 292 -16.14 -8.35 9.98
C ALA A 292 -16.01 -8.10 8.46
N THR A 293 -16.96 -7.39 7.86
CA THR A 293 -17.01 -7.14 6.41
C THR A 293 -16.73 -5.70 6.02
N PHE A 294 -16.56 -4.80 7.00
CA PHE A 294 -16.24 -3.40 6.76
C PHE A 294 -14.92 -3.24 6.01
N THR A 295 -14.91 -2.44 4.94
CA THR A 295 -13.76 -2.14 4.08
C THR A 295 -13.98 -0.91 3.19
N HIS A 296 -12.95 -0.42 2.51
CA HIS A 296 -13.06 0.61 1.46
C HIS A 296 -13.39 -0.03 0.10
N LEU A 297 -13.96 0.72 -0.84
CA LEU A 297 -14.19 0.21 -2.21
C LEU A 297 -12.88 0.12 -3.01
N LYS A 298 -12.83 -0.85 -3.93
CA LYS A 298 -11.71 -1.05 -4.87
C LYS A 298 -11.43 0.23 -5.66
N LYS A 299 -10.17 0.43 -6.07
CA LYS A 299 -9.61 1.60 -6.78
C LYS A 299 -9.38 2.85 -5.92
N GLN A 300 -9.86 2.89 -4.68
CA GLN A 300 -9.53 3.97 -3.75
C GLN A 300 -8.23 3.65 -2.99
N HIS A 301 -7.35 4.63 -2.84
CA HIS A 301 -6.28 4.54 -1.85
C HIS A 301 -6.90 4.63 -0.45
N PRO A 302 -6.55 3.78 0.54
CA PRO A 302 -7.24 3.74 1.83
C PRO A 302 -7.26 5.07 2.59
N ARG A 303 -6.22 5.90 2.43
CA ARG A 303 -6.13 7.22 3.08
C ARG A 303 -6.95 8.31 2.39
N GLU A 304 -7.37 8.08 1.15
CA GLU A 304 -8.13 9.01 0.30
C GLU A 304 -9.51 8.44 -0.05
N ALA A 305 -9.90 7.33 0.58
CA ALA A 305 -11.19 6.71 0.34
C ALA A 305 -12.32 7.68 0.71
N MET A 306 -13.28 7.81 -0.19
CA MET A 306 -14.52 8.58 -0.03
C MET A 306 -15.70 7.68 0.36
N TYR A 307 -15.60 6.39 0.05
CA TYR A 307 -16.63 5.39 0.31
C TYR A 307 -16.09 4.14 0.99
N TRP A 308 -16.85 3.69 1.98
CA TRP A 308 -16.69 2.41 2.67
C TRP A 308 -17.94 1.56 2.49
N LYS A 309 -17.83 0.28 2.79
CA LYS A 309 -18.96 -0.62 2.82
C LYS A 309 -18.79 -1.69 3.87
N ASP A 310 -19.90 -2.24 4.31
CA ASP A 310 -19.97 -3.56 4.92
C ASP A 310 -20.83 -4.49 4.03
N LYS A 311 -21.24 -5.65 4.56
CA LYS A 311 -22.11 -6.59 3.83
C LYS A 311 -23.52 -6.07 3.55
N ASN A 312 -23.98 -5.06 4.29
CA ASN A 312 -25.35 -4.56 4.29
C ASN A 312 -25.49 -3.19 3.63
N TYR A 313 -24.50 -2.29 3.78
CA TYR A 313 -24.63 -0.88 3.41
C TYR A 313 -23.36 -0.28 2.80
N ILE A 314 -23.56 0.81 2.06
CA ILE A 314 -22.50 1.73 1.62
C ILE A 314 -22.49 2.93 2.55
N PHE A 315 -21.31 3.45 2.85
CA PHE A 315 -21.09 4.62 3.69
C PHE A 315 -20.19 5.62 2.97
N SER A 316 -20.44 6.91 3.18
CA SER A 316 -19.50 7.99 2.86
C SER A 316 -19.10 8.72 4.14
N LYS A 317 -17.95 9.39 4.14
CA LYS A 317 -17.47 10.17 5.28
C LYS A 317 -17.78 11.64 5.08
N ASN A 318 -18.46 12.26 6.05
CA ASN A 318 -18.61 13.70 6.14
C ASN A 318 -17.84 14.21 7.36
N TYR A 319 -16.73 14.91 7.15
CA TYR A 319 -15.74 15.36 8.15
C TYR A 319 -15.22 14.26 9.10
N THR A 320 -16.03 13.84 10.07
CA THR A 320 -15.66 12.88 11.14
C THR A 320 -16.64 11.72 11.27
N GLU A 321 -17.76 11.70 10.53
CA GLU A 321 -18.80 10.68 10.69
C GLU A 321 -19.03 9.87 9.41
N LEU A 322 -19.24 8.56 9.58
CA LEU A 322 -19.72 7.68 8.52
C LEU A 322 -21.23 7.84 8.38
N LYS A 323 -21.65 8.31 7.21
CA LYS A 323 -23.05 8.41 6.85
C LYS A 323 -23.43 7.27 5.92
N LYS A 324 -24.47 6.54 6.30
CA LYS A 324 -25.10 5.52 5.47
C LYS A 324 -25.70 6.16 4.22
N ILE A 325 -25.43 5.57 3.06
CA ILE A 325 -26.01 5.97 1.77
C ILE A 325 -27.19 5.05 1.46
N GLU A 326 -28.39 5.61 1.49
CA GLU A 326 -29.61 4.92 1.06
C GLU A 326 -30.16 5.59 -0.20
N PRO A 327 -30.67 4.83 -1.19
CA PRO A 327 -30.92 3.37 -1.18
C PRO A 327 -29.84 2.55 -1.92
N ALA A 328 -28.55 2.78 -1.63
CA ALA A 328 -27.44 2.20 -2.40
C ALA A 328 -27.44 0.67 -2.49
N ASP A 329 -27.30 0.13 -3.71
CA ASP A 329 -27.15 -1.31 -3.95
C ASP A 329 -25.68 -1.73 -3.72
N VAL A 330 -25.41 -2.29 -2.54
CA VAL A 330 -24.06 -2.69 -2.09
C VAL A 330 -23.34 -3.65 -3.04
N LYS A 331 -24.10 -4.52 -3.73
CA LYS A 331 -23.52 -5.54 -4.61
C LYS A 331 -22.97 -4.94 -5.89
N THR A 332 -23.62 -3.88 -6.39
CA THR A 332 -23.28 -3.23 -7.66
C THR A 332 -22.59 -1.89 -7.51
N PHE A 333 -22.45 -1.38 -6.27
CA PHE A 333 -21.80 -0.10 -6.02
C PHE A 333 -20.33 -0.11 -6.44
N GLU A 334 -19.93 0.91 -7.19
CA GLU A 334 -18.57 1.15 -7.66
C GLU A 334 -18.15 2.60 -7.45
N TYR A 335 -16.87 2.77 -7.07
CA TYR A 335 -16.21 4.08 -7.06
C TYR A 335 -15.81 4.45 -8.49
N LEU A 336 -16.06 5.71 -8.86
CA LEU A 336 -15.73 6.25 -10.18
C LEU A 336 -14.42 7.05 -10.13
N ASP A 337 -14.52 8.30 -9.68
CA ASP A 337 -13.43 9.20 -9.27
C ASP A 337 -14.05 10.47 -8.67
N PHE A 338 -13.27 11.42 -8.16
CA PHE A 338 -13.75 12.76 -7.77
C PHE A 338 -14.93 12.75 -6.80
N ALA A 339 -14.90 11.83 -5.81
CA ALA A 339 -15.99 11.58 -4.86
C ALA A 339 -17.30 11.06 -5.47
N TYR A 340 -17.33 10.70 -6.76
CA TYR A 340 -18.47 10.04 -7.37
C TYR A 340 -18.45 8.52 -7.13
N GLY A 341 -19.62 7.98 -6.85
CA GLY A 341 -19.90 6.55 -6.85
C GLY A 341 -21.18 6.29 -7.64
N LYS A 342 -21.38 5.05 -8.07
CA LYS A 342 -22.68 4.65 -8.65
C LYS A 342 -23.00 3.22 -8.29
N ASP A 343 -24.28 2.90 -8.30
CA ASP A 343 -24.75 1.53 -8.37
C ASP A 343 -25.46 1.29 -9.71
N LYS A 344 -26.19 0.16 -9.84
CA LYS A 344 -26.91 -0.16 -11.08
C LYS A 344 -28.10 0.76 -11.38
N ASN A 345 -28.58 1.52 -10.39
CA ASN A 345 -29.80 2.32 -10.43
C ASN A 345 -29.52 3.83 -10.32
N LEU A 346 -28.50 4.24 -9.55
CA LEU A 346 -28.28 5.63 -9.14
C LEU A 346 -26.80 6.01 -9.20
N VAL A 347 -26.55 7.32 -9.34
CA VAL A 347 -25.23 7.94 -9.21
C VAL A 347 -25.22 8.85 -7.98
N TYR A 348 -24.09 8.86 -7.29
CA TYR A 348 -23.89 9.53 -6.02
C TYR A 348 -22.66 10.44 -6.09
N CYS A 349 -22.72 11.58 -5.41
CA CYS A 349 -21.58 12.43 -5.09
C CYS A 349 -21.48 12.52 -3.57
N ALA A 350 -20.42 11.95 -2.98
CA ALA A 350 -20.35 11.66 -1.56
C ALA A 350 -21.63 10.96 -1.04
N ASP A 351 -22.42 11.62 -0.19
CA ASP A 351 -23.66 11.11 0.39
C ASP A 351 -24.94 11.57 -0.36
N GLN A 352 -24.79 12.31 -1.46
CA GLN A 352 -25.90 12.88 -2.23
C GLN A 352 -26.19 12.06 -3.48
N ILE A 353 -27.48 11.84 -3.79
CA ILE A 353 -27.91 11.28 -5.08
C ILE A 353 -27.93 12.40 -6.11
N ILE A 354 -27.33 12.17 -7.28
CA ILE A 354 -27.37 13.09 -8.41
C ILE A 354 -28.13 12.48 -9.58
N ASP A 355 -28.84 13.32 -10.34
CA ASP A 355 -29.66 12.91 -11.48
C ASP A 355 -28.79 12.70 -12.73
N ILE A 356 -28.04 11.59 -12.75
CA ILE A 356 -27.22 11.14 -13.88
C ILE A 356 -27.59 9.70 -14.20
N ASP A 357 -27.75 9.37 -15.48
CA ASP A 357 -27.95 7.98 -15.93
C ASP A 357 -26.73 7.11 -15.58
N PRO A 358 -26.84 6.11 -14.66
CA PRO A 358 -25.72 5.27 -14.24
C PRO A 358 -25.19 4.34 -15.35
N LYS A 359 -25.90 4.24 -16.49
CA LYS A 359 -25.52 3.44 -17.65
C LYS A 359 -24.91 4.28 -18.77
N GLN A 360 -25.18 5.58 -18.83
CA GLN A 360 -24.79 6.46 -19.93
C GLN A 360 -24.35 7.83 -19.40
N TYR A 361 -23.08 7.92 -18.99
CA TYR A 361 -22.49 9.17 -18.51
C TYR A 361 -21.06 9.34 -19.00
N LYS A 362 -20.56 10.57 -18.94
CA LYS A 362 -19.16 10.94 -19.14
C LYS A 362 -18.63 11.59 -17.88
N LEU A 363 -17.51 11.10 -17.36
CA LEU A 363 -16.75 11.74 -16.27
C LEU A 363 -15.41 12.20 -16.84
N ASN A 364 -15.13 13.50 -16.78
CA ASN A 364 -13.89 14.06 -17.30
C ASN A 364 -12.80 14.19 -16.22
N LYS A 365 -11.58 14.51 -16.64
CA LYS A 365 -10.40 14.68 -15.76
C LYS A 365 -10.49 15.84 -14.77
N ASN A 366 -11.50 16.70 -14.91
CA ASN A 366 -11.72 17.88 -14.08
C ASN A 366 -12.87 17.67 -13.08
N GLY A 367 -13.48 16.48 -13.02
CA GLY A 367 -14.56 16.19 -12.07
C GLY A 367 -15.97 16.58 -12.56
N PHE A 368 -16.14 16.95 -13.83
CA PHE A 368 -17.48 17.12 -14.41
C PHE A 368 -18.04 15.77 -14.81
N ILE A 369 -19.26 15.49 -14.37
CA ILE A 369 -20.04 14.33 -14.79
C ILE A 369 -21.29 14.80 -15.54
N SER A 370 -21.57 14.20 -16.70
CA SER A 370 -22.76 14.51 -17.48
C SER A 370 -23.36 13.30 -18.16
N ASP A 371 -24.68 13.34 -18.37
CA ASP A 371 -25.41 12.45 -19.28
C ASP A 371 -26.01 13.27 -20.44
N ASN A 372 -27.10 12.81 -21.07
CA ASN A 372 -27.76 13.53 -22.16
C ASN A 372 -28.72 14.65 -21.71
N LYS A 373 -28.90 14.85 -20.40
CA LYS A 373 -29.86 15.78 -19.80
C LYS A 373 -29.25 16.69 -18.74
N ASN A 374 -28.31 16.17 -17.96
CA ASN A 374 -27.82 16.79 -16.75
C ASN A 374 -26.29 16.86 -16.73
N ILE A 375 -25.77 17.91 -16.09
CA ILE A 375 -24.34 18.13 -15.84
C ILE A 375 -24.18 18.43 -14.36
N TYR A 376 -23.18 17.83 -13.73
CA TYR A 376 -22.80 18.09 -12.34
C TYR A 376 -21.29 18.28 -12.20
N HIS A 377 -20.90 19.07 -11.21
CA HIS A 377 -19.52 19.24 -10.78
C HIS A 377 -19.45 19.27 -9.25
N TYR A 378 -18.88 18.22 -8.64
CA TYR A 378 -18.86 17.96 -7.20
C TYR A 378 -20.22 18.13 -6.52
N GLY A 379 -21.25 17.52 -7.09
CA GLY A 379 -22.63 17.56 -6.56
C GLY A 379 -23.44 18.80 -6.94
N ASN A 380 -22.80 19.85 -7.47
CA ASN A 380 -23.51 21.03 -7.97
C ASN A 380 -24.04 20.79 -9.38
N LYS A 381 -25.36 20.89 -9.57
CA LYS A 381 -26.00 20.84 -10.89
C LYS A 381 -25.66 22.11 -11.69
N ILE A 382 -25.31 21.94 -12.96
CA ILE A 382 -25.02 23.04 -13.89
C ILE A 382 -26.13 23.09 -14.93
N ASP A 383 -26.73 24.26 -15.12
CA ASP A 383 -27.84 24.48 -16.05
C ASP A 383 -27.33 24.93 -17.43
N LEU A 384 -26.84 23.96 -18.21
CA LEU A 384 -26.38 24.11 -19.60
C LEU A 384 -26.90 22.94 -20.44
N ASP A 385 -26.86 23.05 -21.77
CA ASP A 385 -27.25 21.96 -22.66
C ASP A 385 -26.24 20.79 -22.58
N ALA A 386 -26.63 19.72 -21.88
CA ALA A 386 -25.80 18.54 -21.62
C ALA A 386 -25.32 17.82 -22.89
N ASN A 387 -26.08 17.89 -23.99
CA ASN A 387 -25.72 17.22 -25.25
C ASN A 387 -24.57 17.91 -25.98
N THR A 388 -24.44 19.23 -25.81
CA THR A 388 -23.40 20.06 -26.44
C THR A 388 -22.38 20.59 -25.44
N PHE A 389 -22.46 20.14 -24.19
CA PHE A 389 -21.57 20.55 -23.12
C PHE A 389 -20.11 20.20 -23.39
N GLU A 390 -19.24 21.20 -23.24
CA GLU A 390 -17.79 21.07 -23.34
C GLU A 390 -17.09 21.93 -22.28
N VAL A 391 -15.97 21.42 -21.75
CA VAL A 391 -15.02 22.21 -20.97
C VAL A 391 -13.94 22.70 -21.93
N ILE A 392 -14.01 23.97 -22.33
CA ILE A 392 -13.13 24.57 -23.35
C ILE A 392 -11.76 24.88 -22.76
N LEU A 393 -11.74 25.48 -21.58
CA LEU A 393 -10.50 26.00 -20.99
C LEU A 393 -10.52 25.83 -19.49
N TYR A 394 -9.34 25.54 -18.96
CA TYR A 394 -9.07 25.45 -17.54
C TYR A 394 -7.79 26.26 -17.28
N GLU A 395 -7.90 27.25 -16.40
CA GLU A 395 -6.78 28.03 -15.88
C GLU A 395 -6.77 27.88 -14.36
N SER A 396 -5.90 27.03 -13.81
CA SER A 396 -5.49 27.20 -12.42
C SER A 396 -4.04 26.77 -12.23
N GLU A 397 -3.31 27.66 -11.58
CA GLU A 397 -1.88 27.55 -11.30
C GLU A 397 -1.58 26.63 -10.10
N THR A 398 -2.62 26.22 -9.35
CA THR A 398 -2.44 25.54 -8.05
C THR A 398 -3.23 24.23 -7.90
N ASN A 399 -4.38 24.06 -8.56
CA ASN A 399 -5.19 22.84 -8.44
C ASN A 399 -6.03 22.53 -9.70
N PRO A 400 -5.72 21.45 -10.47
CA PRO A 400 -6.44 21.02 -11.70
C PRO A 400 -7.94 20.77 -11.55
N PHE A 401 -8.42 20.68 -10.32
CA PHE A 401 -9.78 20.31 -9.96
C PHE A 401 -10.64 21.50 -9.51
N PHE A 402 -10.00 22.62 -9.14
CA PHE A 402 -10.69 23.81 -8.64
C PHE A 402 -10.08 25.04 -9.31
N GLY A 403 -10.89 25.74 -10.10
CA GLY A 403 -10.49 26.97 -10.76
C GLY A 403 -11.65 27.58 -11.52
N PRO A 404 -11.44 28.76 -12.12
CA PRO A 404 -12.33 29.22 -13.16
C PRO A 404 -12.22 28.26 -14.36
N PHE A 405 -13.37 27.74 -14.76
CA PHE A 405 -13.54 26.95 -15.97
C PHE A 405 -14.26 27.80 -17.01
N VAL A 406 -13.83 27.69 -18.27
CA VAL A 406 -14.64 28.15 -19.41
C VAL A 406 -15.41 26.96 -19.93
N LEU A 407 -16.72 26.97 -19.69
CA LEU A 407 -17.66 25.99 -20.18
C LEU A 407 -18.30 26.49 -21.48
N ALA A 408 -18.80 25.58 -22.30
CA ALA A 408 -19.63 25.94 -23.43
C ALA A 408 -20.72 24.93 -23.67
N ASP A 409 -21.75 25.40 -24.35
CA ASP A 409 -22.80 24.59 -24.96
C ASP A 409 -23.23 25.25 -26.28
N LYS A 410 -24.32 24.76 -26.89
CA LYS A 410 -24.88 25.33 -28.13
C LYS A 410 -25.33 26.80 -28.02
N HIS A 411 -25.52 27.32 -26.81
CA HIS A 411 -26.01 28.68 -26.54
C HIS A 411 -24.88 29.68 -26.28
N GLY A 412 -23.67 29.23 -25.96
CA GLY A 412 -22.51 30.11 -25.87
C GLY A 412 -21.41 29.59 -24.96
N LYS A 413 -20.61 30.52 -24.43
CA LYS A 413 -19.53 30.26 -23.48
C LYS A 413 -19.84 30.88 -22.14
N TYR A 414 -19.40 30.21 -21.08
CA TYR A 414 -19.71 30.55 -19.71
C TYR A 414 -18.48 30.44 -18.82
N SER A 415 -18.33 31.38 -17.90
CA SER A 415 -17.38 31.28 -16.79
C SER A 415 -18.04 30.54 -15.64
N TYR A 416 -17.35 29.55 -15.08
CA TYR A 416 -17.84 28.76 -13.96
C TYR A 416 -16.72 28.59 -12.93
N GLU A 417 -16.99 28.91 -11.68
CA GLU A 417 -16.05 28.79 -10.57
C GLU A 417 -16.71 28.01 -9.44
N TYR A 418 -16.15 26.86 -9.08
CA TYR A 418 -16.70 26.03 -8.02
C TYR A 418 -16.64 26.72 -6.65
N LYS A 419 -17.78 26.78 -5.95
CA LYS A 419 -17.86 27.24 -4.56
C LYS A 419 -18.43 26.14 -3.68
N HIS A 420 -17.68 25.77 -2.64
CA HIS A 420 -17.99 24.61 -1.79
C HIS A 420 -19.32 24.75 -1.00
N ASP A 421 -19.76 25.98 -0.70
CA ASP A 421 -20.91 26.25 0.20
C ASP A 421 -21.97 27.21 -0.40
N GLN A 422 -22.00 27.41 -1.72
CA GLN A 422 -22.97 28.29 -2.39
C GLN A 422 -23.53 27.64 -3.65
N SER A 423 -24.80 27.95 -3.97
CA SER A 423 -25.36 27.64 -5.29
C SER A 423 -24.49 28.29 -6.36
N THR A 424 -23.75 27.48 -7.10
CA THR A 424 -22.82 27.96 -8.13
C THR A 424 -23.55 27.97 -9.47
N GLN A 425 -23.53 29.11 -10.19
CA GLN A 425 -24.11 29.25 -11.52
C GLN A 425 -23.02 29.57 -12.55
N ALA A 426 -23.14 29.00 -13.75
CA ALA A 426 -22.31 29.37 -14.88
C ALA A 426 -22.80 30.72 -15.45
N LEU A 427 -21.91 31.69 -15.60
CA LEU A 427 -22.23 33.05 -16.05
C LEU A 427 -21.80 33.24 -17.50
N ALA A 428 -22.69 33.75 -18.35
CA ALA A 428 -22.39 34.02 -19.74
C ALA A 428 -21.19 34.98 -19.86
N ILE A 429 -20.25 34.65 -20.74
CA ILE A 429 -19.13 35.53 -21.07
C ILE A 429 -19.61 36.44 -22.20
N ASN A 430 -19.81 37.72 -21.89
CA ASN A 430 -20.03 38.72 -22.93
C ASN A 430 -18.70 39.00 -23.63
N ASN A 431 -18.65 38.78 -24.94
CA ASN A 431 -17.51 39.16 -25.78
C ASN A 431 -17.30 40.67 -25.82
#